data_AF-A0A1C6NIJ3-F1
#
_entry.id   AF-A0A1C6NIJ3-F1
#
_cell.length_a   1.000
_cell.length_b   1.000
_cell.length_c   1.000
_cell.angle_alpha   90.00
_cell.angle_beta   90.00
_cell.angle_gamma   90.00
#
_symmetry.space_group_name_H-M   'P 1'
#
loop_
_entity.id
_entity.type
_entity.pdbx_description
1 polymer ?
#
loop_
_entity_poly.entity_id
_entity_poly.type
_entity_poly.pdbx_seq_one_letter_code
_entity_poly.pdbx_strand_id
1 'polypeptide(L)'
;MLEDQTARPDEPADETGESLRIPVQSPAVQAPAALPLPLDFPVPQQHASPGPAAAENGESWPESYPQGYAVVDVETTGLARHDRIVSAAVYRLDARGEVEDHWYSTVNPQRDPGPTWIHGLTAEVLADAPLFTEIADAFADRLADRVLVAHNAVFDWSMIAREYARAERTPPVRQRLCTIALAKQLSLPLPNHKLESLAAHYGVAQRQAHHALDDARVLAEAFRPSLRLAARHGVRLPLLTCQPLSEWSEGGFGGGGRRDQGGSGHRPYGRSWRPARKRPACPYPNPGRYEPGGRLVQGMRVAISGDTSVDRELLEDRATEAGLHIASQVSRLTSLLVTNDPDSLTSKVVKAQAHGTPVVDEAAFGQLLLDVAPAPGSGG
;
A
#
# COMPACT_ATOMS: atom_id res chain seq x y z
N MET A 1 -88.65 41.39 8.99
CA MET A 1 -87.47 42.29 8.98
C MET A 1 -86.60 41.79 7.85
N LEU A 2 -86.82 42.31 6.63
CA LEU A 2 -86.16 43.49 6.01
C LEU A 2 -84.66 43.17 5.77
N GLU A 3 -84.01 43.24 4.59
CA GLU A 3 -84.24 43.56 3.15
C GLU A 3 -83.01 42.90 2.45
N ASP A 4 -83.10 42.15 1.36
CA ASP A 4 -83.21 42.51 -0.07
C ASP A 4 -82.12 43.47 -0.62
N GLN A 5 -81.36 43.03 -1.65
CA GLN A 5 -81.30 43.63 -3.00
C GLN A 5 -80.17 43.02 -3.88
N THR A 6 -80.56 42.26 -4.94
CA THR A 6 -80.46 42.54 -6.41
C THR A 6 -79.05 42.38 -7.01
N ALA A 7 -78.77 41.82 -8.21
CA ALA A 7 -79.53 41.58 -9.45
C ALA A 7 -78.88 40.43 -10.30
N ARG A 8 -79.61 39.91 -11.30
CA ARG A 8 -79.14 39.17 -12.51
C ARG A 8 -79.41 40.07 -13.75
N PRO A 9 -79.12 39.72 -15.04
CA PRO A 9 -78.15 38.81 -15.70
C PRO A 9 -77.37 39.51 -16.87
N ASP A 10 -76.48 38.80 -17.60
CA ASP A 10 -76.38 38.82 -19.09
C ASP A 10 -75.20 37.95 -19.61
N GLU A 11 -75.49 37.08 -20.57
CA GLU A 11 -74.61 36.23 -21.42
C GLU A 11 -74.21 36.98 -22.72
N PRO A 12 -73.51 36.41 -23.75
CA PRO A 12 -72.35 35.51 -23.84
C PRO A 12 -71.32 35.95 -24.93
N ALA A 13 -70.16 35.27 -25.06
CA ALA A 13 -69.36 35.07 -26.29
C ALA A 13 -68.13 34.19 -25.95
N ASP A 14 -68.11 32.91 -26.31
CA ASP A 14 -67.53 32.35 -27.55
C ASP A 14 -66.03 32.67 -27.72
N GLU A 15 -65.17 31.78 -27.21
CA GLU A 15 -63.88 31.50 -27.84
C GLU A 15 -63.62 30.00 -27.85
N THR A 16 -63.51 29.51 -29.08
CA THR A 16 -63.13 28.19 -29.53
C THR A 16 -61.76 27.75 -29.02
N GLY A 17 -61.67 26.53 -28.48
CA GLY A 17 -60.40 25.92 -28.08
C GLY A 17 -60.46 24.41 -28.16
N GLU A 18 -60.27 23.90 -29.38
CA GLU A 18 -60.18 22.49 -29.76
C GLU A 18 -59.27 21.68 -28.81
N SER A 19 -59.81 20.60 -28.24
CA SER A 19 -59.07 19.65 -27.40
C SER A 19 -58.12 18.82 -28.26
N LEU A 20 -56.90 19.31 -28.47
CA LEU A 20 -55.82 18.54 -29.09
C LEU A 20 -55.26 17.53 -28.08
N ARG A 21 -55.76 16.29 -28.15
CA ARG A 21 -55.14 15.15 -27.48
C ARG A 21 -53.81 14.83 -28.14
N ILE A 22 -52.71 15.34 -27.57
CA ILE A 22 -51.36 14.93 -27.92
C ILE A 22 -51.06 13.62 -27.17
N PRO A 23 -50.70 12.52 -27.84
CA PRO A 23 -50.21 11.32 -27.16
C PRO A 23 -48.84 11.63 -26.55
N VAL A 24 -48.74 11.54 -25.22
CA VAL A 24 -47.45 11.54 -24.54
C VAL A 24 -46.76 10.22 -24.84
N GLN A 25 -45.92 10.18 -25.87
CA GLN A 25 -44.95 9.12 -26.05
C GLN A 25 -43.96 9.18 -24.88
N SER A 26 -43.92 8.13 -24.08
CA SER A 26 -42.81 7.87 -23.16
C SER A 26 -41.51 7.76 -23.97
N PRO A 27 -40.48 8.57 -23.70
CA PRO A 27 -39.18 8.29 -24.29
C PRO A 27 -38.65 7.00 -23.65
N ALA A 28 -38.29 6.05 -24.50
CA ALA A 28 -37.48 4.91 -24.08
C ALA A 28 -36.20 5.47 -23.42
N VAL A 29 -35.99 5.15 -22.14
CA VAL A 29 -34.75 5.48 -21.44
C VAL A 29 -33.66 4.59 -22.03
N GLN A 30 -32.95 5.11 -23.03
CA GLN A 30 -31.67 4.57 -23.45
C GLN A 30 -30.71 4.67 -22.26
N ALA A 31 -30.06 3.56 -21.93
CA ALA A 31 -28.94 3.54 -21.01
C ALA A 31 -27.89 4.57 -21.48
N PRO A 32 -27.32 5.40 -20.58
CA PRO A 32 -26.29 6.32 -20.98
C PRO A 32 -25.08 5.52 -21.47
N ALA A 33 -24.61 5.84 -22.67
CA ALA A 33 -23.32 5.39 -23.15
C ALA A 33 -22.25 5.87 -22.16
N ALA A 34 -21.39 4.93 -21.73
CA ALA A 34 -20.24 5.24 -20.90
C ALA A 34 -19.45 6.39 -21.51
N LEU A 35 -19.38 7.51 -20.78
CA LEU A 35 -18.52 8.63 -21.15
C LEU A 35 -17.07 8.14 -21.04
N PRO A 36 -16.23 8.31 -22.07
CA PRO A 36 -14.81 8.00 -21.94
C PRO A 36 -14.18 9.00 -20.97
N LEU A 37 -13.54 8.51 -19.92
CA LEU A 37 -12.65 9.31 -19.08
C LEU A 37 -11.49 9.81 -19.96
N PRO A 38 -11.25 11.12 -20.11
CA PRO A 38 -10.10 11.58 -20.87
C PRO A 38 -8.94 11.78 -19.91
N LEU A 39 -8.03 10.81 -19.83
CA LEU A 39 -6.62 11.07 -19.54
C LEU A 39 -5.80 10.05 -20.34
N ASP A 40 -5.57 10.38 -21.61
CA ASP A 40 -4.45 9.81 -22.35
C ASP A 40 -3.18 10.15 -21.55
N PHE A 41 -2.67 9.18 -20.80
CA PHE A 41 -1.24 9.18 -20.52
C PHE A 41 -0.57 9.08 -21.88
N PRO A 42 0.33 10.01 -22.25
CA PRO A 42 1.05 9.88 -23.50
C PRO A 42 1.76 8.53 -23.48
N VAL A 43 1.30 7.61 -24.32
CA VAL A 43 2.14 6.51 -24.80
C VAL A 43 3.38 7.21 -25.34
N PRO A 44 4.60 6.90 -24.86
CA PRO A 44 5.79 7.47 -25.43
C PRO A 44 5.71 7.26 -26.94
N GLN A 45 5.73 8.36 -27.70
CA GLN A 45 5.85 8.26 -29.14
C GLN A 45 7.03 7.35 -29.40
N GLN A 46 6.83 6.35 -30.27
CA GLN A 46 7.92 5.59 -30.85
C GLN A 46 8.82 6.61 -31.54
N HIS A 47 9.81 7.12 -30.81
CA HIS A 47 10.95 7.75 -31.43
C HIS A 47 11.49 6.70 -32.38
N ALA A 48 11.50 7.05 -33.67
CA ALA A 48 12.11 6.27 -34.72
C ALA A 48 13.36 5.59 -34.18
N SER A 49 13.43 4.27 -34.35
CA SER A 49 14.50 3.43 -33.85
C SER A 49 15.83 4.16 -33.97
N PRO A 50 16.57 4.40 -32.87
CA PRO A 50 17.98 4.63 -33.05
C PRO A 50 18.47 3.37 -33.74
N GLY A 51 19.01 3.51 -34.96
CA GLY A 51 19.73 2.44 -35.63
C GLY A 51 20.68 1.77 -34.64
N PRO A 52 20.95 0.46 -34.81
CA PRO A 52 21.40 -0.43 -33.74
C PRO A 52 22.38 0.29 -32.82
N ALA A 53 21.89 0.69 -31.64
CA ALA A 53 22.73 1.26 -30.62
C ALA A 53 23.84 0.22 -30.41
N ALA A 54 25.06 0.67 -30.71
CA ALA A 54 26.24 -0.17 -30.69
C ALA A 54 26.19 -1.08 -29.47
N ALA A 55 26.35 -2.38 -29.70
CA ALA A 55 26.51 -3.36 -28.65
C ALA A 55 27.40 -2.76 -27.56
N GLU A 56 26.84 -2.57 -26.35
CA GLU A 56 27.62 -2.26 -25.16
C GLU A 56 28.51 -3.48 -24.92
N ASN A 57 29.67 -3.45 -25.58
CA ASN A 57 30.62 -4.53 -25.65
C ASN A 57 31.23 -4.75 -24.26
N GLY A 58 30.83 -5.82 -23.58
CA GLY A 58 31.64 -6.45 -22.54
C GLY A 58 31.19 -6.36 -21.09
N GLU A 59 30.01 -5.80 -20.77
CA GLU A 59 29.50 -5.87 -19.40
C GLU A 59 29.02 -7.31 -19.12
N SER A 60 29.80 -8.08 -18.36
CA SER A 60 29.44 -9.45 -18.00
C SER A 60 28.21 -9.43 -17.08
N TRP A 61 27.06 -9.83 -17.61
CA TRP A 61 25.83 -9.93 -16.82
C TRP A 61 25.89 -11.16 -15.90
N PRO A 62 25.64 -11.05 -14.58
CA PRO A 62 25.75 -12.19 -13.69
C PRO A 62 24.74 -13.30 -14.03
N GLU A 63 25.20 -14.53 -14.26
CA GLU A 63 24.33 -15.69 -14.54
C GLU A 63 23.34 -15.98 -13.40
N SER A 64 23.69 -15.59 -12.17
CA SER A 64 22.82 -15.74 -11.00
C SER A 64 21.65 -14.76 -10.94
N TYR A 65 21.59 -13.78 -11.84
CA TYR A 65 20.50 -12.80 -11.85
C TYR A 65 19.23 -13.37 -12.51
N PRO A 66 18.05 -12.96 -12.05
CA PRO A 66 16.78 -13.30 -12.69
C PRO A 66 16.71 -12.93 -14.18
N GLN A 67 15.95 -13.71 -14.94
CA GLN A 67 15.72 -13.49 -16.37
C GLN A 67 14.62 -12.46 -16.67
N GLY A 68 13.87 -12.04 -15.64
CA GLY A 68 12.84 -11.04 -15.77
C GLY A 68 12.32 -10.57 -14.42
N TYR A 69 11.78 -9.37 -14.42
CA TYR A 69 11.22 -8.72 -13.24
C TYR A 69 9.80 -8.25 -13.53
N ALA A 70 8.99 -8.20 -12.49
CA ALA A 70 7.67 -7.57 -12.50
C ALA A 70 7.71 -6.48 -11.44
N VAL A 71 7.81 -5.21 -11.86
CA VAL A 71 7.76 -4.07 -10.96
C VAL A 71 6.30 -3.79 -10.64
N VAL A 72 5.95 -3.86 -9.36
CA VAL A 72 4.56 -3.79 -8.89
C VAL A 72 4.42 -2.63 -7.91
N ASP A 73 3.28 -1.97 -8.02
CA ASP A 73 2.78 -1.05 -7.00
C ASP A 73 1.26 -1.28 -6.83
N VAL A 74 0.77 -1.20 -5.60
CA VAL A 74 -0.65 -1.34 -5.27
C VAL A 74 -1.13 -0.21 -4.36
N GLU A 75 -2.28 0.35 -4.70
CA GLU A 75 -3.04 1.22 -3.80
C GLU A 75 -4.07 0.41 -3.03
N THR A 76 -4.37 0.80 -1.80
CA THR A 76 -5.13 -0.04 -0.87
C THR A 76 -6.11 0.74 -0.01
N THR A 77 -7.13 0.06 0.51
CA THR A 77 -8.07 0.64 1.50
C THR A 77 -7.41 0.96 2.84
N GLY A 78 -6.16 0.52 3.06
CA GLY A 78 -5.43 0.64 4.32
C GLY A 78 -4.32 -0.42 4.44
N LEU A 79 -3.74 -0.55 5.64
CA LEU A 79 -2.56 -1.39 5.89
C LEU A 79 -2.86 -2.68 6.68
N ALA A 80 -4.10 -2.88 7.12
CA ALA A 80 -4.50 -3.96 8.00
C ALA A 80 -4.74 -5.28 7.26
N ARG A 81 -4.86 -6.39 8.01
CA ARG A 81 -5.07 -7.74 7.44
C ARG A 81 -6.32 -7.89 6.57
N HIS A 82 -7.32 -7.05 6.81
CA HIS A 82 -8.62 -7.09 6.15
C HIS A 82 -8.71 -6.06 5.01
N ASP A 83 -7.68 -5.24 4.82
CA ASP A 83 -7.63 -4.26 3.75
C ASP A 83 -7.46 -4.91 2.38
N ARG A 84 -7.93 -4.16 1.39
CA ARG A 84 -8.17 -4.61 0.02
C ARG A 84 -7.37 -3.76 -0.94
N ILE A 85 -6.99 -4.35 -2.07
CA ILE A 85 -6.39 -3.60 -3.17
C ILE A 85 -7.49 -2.78 -3.85
N VAL A 86 -7.20 -1.50 -4.14
CA VAL A 86 -8.08 -0.59 -4.91
C VAL A 86 -7.52 -0.23 -6.28
N SER A 87 -6.21 -0.38 -6.48
CA SER A 87 -5.61 -0.44 -7.82
C SER A 87 -4.30 -1.20 -7.81
N ALA A 88 -3.92 -1.76 -8.94
CA ALA A 88 -2.66 -2.48 -9.11
C ALA A 88 -2.02 -2.10 -10.46
N ALA A 89 -0.71 -1.90 -10.44
CA ALA A 89 0.09 -1.69 -11.64
C ALA A 89 1.22 -2.71 -11.72
N VAL A 90 1.57 -3.12 -12.94
CA VAL A 90 2.74 -3.96 -13.22
C VAL A 90 3.49 -3.41 -14.42
N TYR A 91 4.81 -3.25 -14.29
CA TYR A 91 5.74 -3.11 -15.41
C TYR A 91 6.56 -4.38 -15.53
N ARG A 92 6.46 -5.07 -16.67
CA ARG A 92 7.29 -6.24 -16.97
C ARG A 92 8.61 -5.77 -17.55
N LEU A 93 9.70 -6.21 -16.91
CA LEU A 93 11.05 -5.89 -17.33
C LEU A 93 11.81 -7.16 -17.73
N ASP A 94 12.67 -7.04 -18.73
CA ASP A 94 13.60 -8.09 -19.13
C ASP A 94 14.73 -8.30 -18.08
N ALA A 95 15.64 -9.23 -18.36
CA ALA A 95 16.77 -9.55 -17.50
C ALA A 95 17.68 -8.34 -17.17
N ARG A 96 17.69 -7.31 -18.02
CA ARG A 96 18.53 -6.10 -17.91
C ARG A 96 17.77 -4.88 -17.39
N GLY A 97 16.49 -5.04 -17.07
CA GLY A 97 15.63 -3.98 -16.56
C GLY A 97 15.03 -3.10 -17.65
N GLU A 98 15.03 -3.52 -18.91
CA GLU A 98 14.30 -2.83 -19.98
C GLU A 98 12.81 -3.13 -19.89
N VAL A 99 11.96 -2.12 -20.07
CA VAL A 99 10.50 -2.28 -20.05
C VAL A 99 10.04 -3.02 -21.30
N GLU A 100 9.34 -4.13 -21.11
CA GLU A 100 8.68 -4.90 -22.17
C GLU A 100 7.25 -4.39 -22.39
N ASP A 101 6.49 -4.25 -21.29
CA ASP A 101 5.14 -3.71 -21.29
C ASP A 101 4.71 -3.28 -19.87
N HIS A 102 3.49 -2.77 -19.77
CA HIS A 102 2.84 -2.48 -18.50
C HIS A 102 1.36 -2.92 -18.50
N TRP A 103 0.78 -2.92 -17.31
CA TRP A 103 -0.62 -3.18 -17.04
C TRP A 103 -1.06 -2.38 -15.82
N TYR A 104 -2.33 -1.94 -15.84
CA TYR A 104 -2.95 -1.25 -14.72
C TYR A 104 -4.44 -1.61 -14.66
N SER A 105 -4.96 -1.75 -13.45
CA SER A 105 -6.39 -1.86 -13.21
C SER A 105 -6.75 -1.18 -11.90
N THR A 106 -7.87 -0.45 -11.89
CA THR A 106 -8.61 -0.22 -10.65
C THR A 106 -9.27 -1.52 -10.20
N VAL A 107 -9.62 -1.59 -8.92
CA VAL A 107 -10.23 -2.77 -8.30
C VAL A 107 -11.33 -2.30 -7.37
N ASN A 108 -12.53 -2.82 -7.54
CA ASN A 108 -13.61 -2.56 -6.60
C ASN A 108 -13.36 -3.37 -5.30
N PRO A 109 -13.10 -2.70 -4.16
CA PRO A 109 -12.78 -3.40 -2.92
C PRO A 109 -14.03 -3.93 -2.20
N GLN A 110 -15.24 -3.62 -2.70
CA GLN A 110 -16.54 -3.90 -2.11
C GLN A 110 -16.68 -3.37 -0.68
N ARG A 111 -16.03 -2.24 -0.40
CA ARG A 111 -16.03 -1.55 0.89
C ARG A 111 -15.58 -0.10 0.71
N ASP A 112 -15.52 0.63 1.81
CA ASP A 112 -14.89 1.96 1.85
C ASP A 112 -13.47 1.92 1.26
N PRO A 113 -13.16 2.78 0.28
CA PRO A 113 -11.87 2.80 -0.41
C PRO A 113 -10.71 3.32 0.45
N GLY A 114 -10.96 3.72 1.70
CA GLY A 114 -9.95 4.24 2.60
C GLY A 114 -9.63 5.71 2.31
N PRO A 115 -8.38 6.14 2.57
CA PRO A 115 -7.98 7.55 2.47
C PRO A 115 -7.85 8.00 1.01
N THR A 116 -8.99 8.26 0.35
CA THR A 116 -9.07 8.66 -1.07
C THR A 116 -8.31 9.93 -1.41
N TRP A 117 -8.01 10.78 -0.43
CA TRP A 117 -7.16 11.97 -0.60
C TRP A 117 -5.69 11.63 -0.89
N ILE A 118 -5.25 10.38 -0.65
CA ILE A 118 -3.91 9.89 -0.97
C ILE A 118 -3.85 9.52 -2.46
N HIS A 119 -4.70 8.59 -2.90
CA HIS A 119 -4.61 7.97 -4.24
C HIS A 119 -5.67 8.44 -5.24
N GLY A 120 -6.62 9.29 -4.83
CA GLY A 120 -7.64 9.89 -5.70
C GLY A 120 -8.78 8.94 -6.14
N LEU A 121 -8.80 7.69 -5.68
CA LEU A 121 -9.80 6.70 -6.09
C LEU A 121 -11.00 6.73 -5.16
N THR A 122 -12.07 7.40 -5.57
CA THR A 122 -13.30 7.52 -4.78
C THR A 122 -14.19 6.27 -4.90
N ALA A 123 -15.18 6.16 -4.02
CA ALA A 123 -16.16 5.06 -4.06
C ALA A 123 -16.92 5.05 -5.40
N GLU A 124 -17.22 6.23 -5.96
CA GLU A 124 -17.88 6.38 -7.25
C GLU A 124 -17.00 5.88 -8.41
N VAL A 125 -15.71 6.21 -8.40
CA VAL A 125 -14.73 5.73 -9.42
C VAL A 125 -14.59 4.22 -9.38
N LEU A 126 -14.65 3.62 -8.18
CA LEU A 126 -14.43 2.20 -7.96
C LEU A 126 -15.71 1.36 -8.03
N ALA A 127 -16.89 1.97 -8.11
CA ALA A 127 -18.17 1.24 -8.12
C ALA A 127 -18.27 0.28 -9.31
N ASP A 128 -17.86 0.73 -10.49
CA ASP A 128 -17.89 -0.04 -11.74
C ASP A 128 -16.55 -0.70 -12.09
N ALA A 129 -15.54 -0.58 -11.20
CA ALA A 129 -14.27 -1.27 -11.38
C ALA A 129 -14.44 -2.80 -11.21
N PRO A 130 -13.60 -3.62 -11.87
CA PRO A 130 -13.66 -5.07 -11.71
C PRO A 130 -13.31 -5.48 -10.26
N LEU A 131 -13.86 -6.59 -9.81
CA LEU A 131 -13.46 -7.25 -8.58
C LEU A 131 -12.06 -7.86 -8.75
N PHE A 132 -11.37 -8.07 -7.62
CA PHE A 132 -10.06 -8.73 -7.66
C PHE A 132 -10.11 -10.10 -8.35
N THR A 133 -11.17 -10.89 -8.12
CA THR A 133 -11.34 -12.22 -8.74
C THR A 133 -11.43 -12.16 -10.26
N GLU A 134 -11.86 -11.04 -10.83
CA GLU A 134 -11.99 -10.85 -12.28
C GLU A 134 -10.66 -10.45 -12.93
N ILE A 135 -9.77 -9.80 -12.18
CA ILE A 135 -8.43 -9.42 -12.66
C ILE A 135 -7.33 -10.42 -12.26
N ALA A 136 -7.63 -11.39 -11.40
CA ALA A 136 -6.62 -12.27 -10.78
C ALA A 136 -5.79 -13.02 -11.83
N ASP A 137 -6.41 -13.55 -12.89
CA ASP A 137 -5.69 -14.27 -13.95
C ASP A 137 -4.78 -13.33 -14.77
N ALA A 138 -5.32 -12.17 -15.18
CA ALA A 138 -4.53 -11.17 -15.90
C ALA A 138 -3.35 -10.67 -15.06
N PHE A 139 -3.54 -10.48 -13.75
CA PHE A 139 -2.47 -10.09 -12.85
C PHE A 139 -1.44 -11.22 -12.70
N ALA A 140 -1.87 -12.48 -12.56
CA ALA A 140 -0.99 -13.64 -12.47
C ALA A 140 -0.09 -13.77 -13.70
N ASP A 141 -0.66 -13.59 -14.90
CA ASP A 141 0.07 -13.64 -16.17
C ASP A 141 1.16 -12.55 -16.27
N ARG A 142 0.98 -11.41 -15.59
CA ARG A 142 2.02 -10.36 -15.53
C ARG A 142 3.13 -10.68 -14.52
N LEU A 143 2.85 -11.51 -13.52
CA LEU A 143 3.77 -11.88 -12.45
C LEU A 143 4.53 -13.18 -12.71
N ALA A 144 4.01 -14.06 -13.58
CA ALA A 144 4.55 -15.39 -13.84
C ALA A 144 6.02 -15.35 -14.28
N ASP A 145 6.80 -16.31 -13.76
CA ASP A 145 8.22 -16.54 -14.06
C ASP A 145 9.14 -15.32 -13.85
N ARG A 146 8.73 -14.38 -12.99
CA ARG A 146 9.45 -13.14 -12.71
C ARG A 146 9.69 -12.94 -11.22
N VAL A 147 10.73 -12.17 -10.91
CA VAL A 147 10.91 -11.63 -9.56
C VAL A 147 10.01 -10.41 -9.38
N LEU A 148 9.17 -10.44 -8.35
CA LEU A 148 8.38 -9.27 -7.96
C LEU A 148 9.31 -8.19 -7.40
N VAL A 149 9.28 -7.00 -7.95
CA VAL A 149 10.05 -5.85 -7.49
C VAL A 149 9.06 -4.80 -7.00
N ALA A 150 9.25 -4.30 -5.79
CA ALA A 150 8.46 -3.17 -5.29
C ALA A 150 9.32 -2.32 -4.36
N HIS A 151 8.90 -1.07 -4.12
CA HIS A 151 9.70 -0.15 -3.33
C HIS A 151 9.76 -0.60 -1.86
N ASN A 152 8.62 -1.02 -1.32
CA ASN A 152 8.48 -1.72 -0.05
C ASN A 152 7.88 -3.11 -0.26
N ALA A 153 8.64 -4.00 -0.91
CA ALA A 153 8.10 -5.28 -1.37
C ALA A 153 7.51 -6.23 -0.32
N VAL A 154 7.62 -5.96 1.00
CA VAL A 154 6.86 -6.74 1.98
C VAL A 154 5.39 -6.33 1.97
N PHE A 155 5.11 -5.04 1.86
CA PHE A 155 3.78 -4.48 1.83
C PHE A 155 3.00 -4.96 0.60
N ASP A 156 3.51 -4.67 -0.60
CA ASP A 156 2.85 -5.04 -1.87
C ASP A 156 2.58 -6.54 -1.94
N TRP A 157 3.60 -7.35 -1.62
CA TRP A 157 3.46 -8.80 -1.57
C TRP A 157 2.37 -9.25 -0.59
N SER A 158 2.30 -8.66 0.60
CA SER A 158 1.29 -9.05 1.61
C SER A 158 -0.13 -8.76 1.12
N MET A 159 -0.35 -7.64 0.44
CA MET A 159 -1.64 -7.28 -0.13
C MET A 159 -2.03 -8.22 -1.28
N ILE A 160 -1.10 -8.46 -2.21
CA ILE A 160 -1.28 -9.37 -3.34
C ILE A 160 -1.61 -10.77 -2.82
N ALA A 161 -0.76 -11.33 -1.95
CA ALA A 161 -0.96 -12.66 -1.42
C ALA A 161 -2.32 -12.80 -0.72
N ARG A 162 -2.77 -11.79 0.04
CA ARG A 162 -4.07 -11.82 0.72
C ARG A 162 -5.24 -11.82 -0.25
N GLU A 163 -5.17 -11.02 -1.31
CA GLU A 163 -6.24 -11.00 -2.31
C GLU A 163 -6.32 -12.32 -3.09
N TYR A 164 -5.17 -12.90 -3.45
CA TYR A 164 -5.14 -14.25 -4.04
C TYR A 164 -5.69 -15.30 -3.07
N ALA A 165 -5.34 -15.24 -1.78
CA ALA A 165 -5.87 -16.15 -0.77
C ALA A 165 -7.40 -16.04 -0.63
N ARG A 166 -7.95 -14.81 -0.66
CA ARG A 166 -9.41 -14.58 -0.66
C ARG A 166 -10.09 -15.08 -1.94
N ALA A 167 -9.36 -15.06 -3.06
CA ALA A 167 -9.81 -15.62 -4.32
C ALA A 167 -9.57 -17.14 -4.42
N GLU A 168 -9.13 -17.80 -3.34
CA GLU A 168 -8.78 -19.23 -3.30
C GLU A 168 -7.74 -19.64 -4.36
N ARG A 169 -6.79 -18.73 -4.63
CA ARG A 169 -5.73 -18.88 -5.62
C ARG A 169 -4.35 -18.63 -4.99
N THR A 170 -3.30 -19.05 -5.69
CA THR A 170 -1.92 -18.75 -5.31
C THR A 170 -1.28 -17.85 -6.37
N PRO A 171 -0.69 -16.71 -6.01
CA PRO A 171 0.02 -15.88 -6.98
C PRO A 171 1.29 -16.58 -7.49
N PRO A 172 1.64 -16.47 -8.78
CA PRO A 172 2.78 -17.19 -9.37
C PRO A 172 4.13 -16.50 -9.06
N VAL A 173 4.35 -16.04 -7.83
CA VAL A 173 5.56 -15.32 -7.41
C VAL A 173 6.33 -16.16 -6.40
N ARG A 174 7.57 -16.51 -6.72
CA ARG A 174 8.46 -17.29 -5.84
C ARG A 174 9.43 -16.42 -5.04
N GLN A 175 9.85 -15.30 -5.62
CA GLN A 175 10.83 -14.41 -5.04
C GLN A 175 10.45 -12.95 -5.27
N ARG A 176 10.87 -12.11 -4.33
CA ARG A 176 10.70 -10.67 -4.37
C ARG A 176 11.99 -9.93 -4.06
N LEU A 177 12.09 -8.70 -4.57
CA LEU A 177 13.17 -7.75 -4.33
C LEU A 177 12.58 -6.43 -3.85
N CYS A 178 13.14 -5.91 -2.76
CA CYS A 178 12.80 -4.59 -2.22
C CYS A 178 13.85 -3.57 -2.67
N THR A 179 13.45 -2.49 -3.37
CA THR A 179 14.45 -1.52 -3.85
C THR A 179 15.05 -0.69 -2.72
N ILE A 180 14.38 -0.56 -1.57
CA ILE A 180 15.02 0.01 -0.36
C ILE A 180 16.20 -0.87 0.07
N ALA A 181 16.01 -2.19 0.10
CA ALA A 181 17.09 -3.12 0.47
C ALA A 181 18.24 -3.08 -0.54
N LEU A 182 17.92 -3.02 -1.84
CA LEU A 182 18.93 -2.88 -2.89
C LEU A 182 19.69 -1.56 -2.77
N ALA A 183 19.00 -0.43 -2.58
CA ALA A 183 19.62 0.88 -2.41
C ALA A 183 20.56 0.93 -1.18
N LYS A 184 20.15 0.32 -0.06
CA LYS A 184 20.99 0.16 1.14
C LYS A 184 22.23 -0.69 0.84
N GLN A 185 22.08 -1.79 0.10
CA GLN A 185 23.19 -2.67 -0.26
C GLN A 185 24.18 -2.01 -1.23
N LEU A 186 23.68 -1.17 -2.13
CA LEU A 186 24.48 -0.33 -3.03
C LEU A 186 25.08 0.90 -2.33
N SER A 187 24.74 1.14 -1.06
CA SER A 187 25.15 2.33 -0.30
C SER A 187 24.87 3.64 -1.06
N LEU A 188 23.70 3.73 -1.70
CA LEU A 188 23.31 4.94 -2.43
C LEU A 188 23.20 6.14 -1.46
N PRO A 189 23.68 7.33 -1.85
CA PRO A 189 23.66 8.53 -1.01
C PRO A 189 22.28 9.20 -1.04
N LEU A 190 21.26 8.50 -0.54
CA LEU A 190 19.89 9.00 -0.49
C LEU A 190 19.64 9.77 0.83
N PRO A 191 18.91 10.90 0.80
CA PRO A 191 18.57 11.63 2.02
C PRO A 191 17.63 10.84 2.94
N ASN A 192 16.80 9.98 2.36
CA ASN A 192 15.96 9.01 3.04
C ASN A 192 15.65 7.84 2.08
N HIS A 193 14.81 6.90 2.50
CA HIS A 193 14.46 5.71 1.72
C HIS A 193 13.07 5.77 1.08
N LYS A 194 12.57 6.98 0.75
CA LYS A 194 11.31 7.15 0.00
C LYS A 194 11.54 6.93 -1.50
N LEU A 195 10.48 6.58 -2.23
CA LEU A 195 10.52 6.38 -3.68
C LEU A 195 11.00 7.64 -4.39
N GLU A 196 10.46 8.80 -3.99
CA GLU A 196 10.85 10.13 -4.47
C GLU A 196 12.36 10.37 -4.39
N SER A 197 12.99 9.96 -3.28
CA SER A 197 14.43 10.16 -3.07
C SER A 197 15.26 9.24 -3.96
N LEU A 198 14.82 8.00 -4.16
CA LEU A 198 15.46 7.07 -5.09
C LEU A 198 15.30 7.56 -6.55
N ALA A 199 14.11 8.03 -6.91
CA ALA A 199 13.81 8.57 -8.23
C ALA A 199 14.66 9.82 -8.53
N ALA A 200 14.70 10.77 -7.60
CA ALA A 200 15.50 11.98 -7.71
C ALA A 200 17.00 11.68 -7.86
N HIS A 201 17.53 10.66 -7.17
CA HIS A 201 18.92 10.24 -7.33
C HIS A 201 19.27 9.83 -8.77
N TYR A 202 18.32 9.23 -9.49
CA TYR A 202 18.48 8.82 -10.88
C TYR A 202 17.90 9.81 -11.90
N GLY A 203 17.41 10.97 -11.46
CA GLY A 203 16.81 11.98 -12.34
C GLY A 203 15.45 11.57 -12.93
N VAL A 204 14.75 10.63 -12.29
CA VAL A 204 13.42 10.18 -12.69
C VAL A 204 12.36 11.12 -12.11
N ALA A 205 11.55 11.73 -12.96
CA ALA A 205 10.47 12.62 -12.55
C ALA A 205 9.20 11.82 -12.24
N GLN A 206 8.58 12.08 -11.08
CA GLN A 206 7.24 11.59 -10.73
C GLN A 206 6.21 12.65 -11.07
N ARG A 207 5.12 12.24 -11.73
CA ARG A 207 4.06 13.13 -12.23
C ARG A 207 2.86 13.12 -11.30
N GLN A 208 2.48 11.95 -10.80
CA GLN A 208 1.34 11.74 -9.93
C GLN A 208 1.74 10.78 -8.81
N ALA A 209 2.18 11.32 -7.69
CA ALA A 209 2.46 10.52 -6.51
C ALA A 209 1.19 9.81 -6.03
N HIS A 210 1.34 8.57 -5.53
CA HIS A 210 0.22 7.75 -5.04
C HIS A 210 -0.78 7.35 -6.14
N HIS A 211 -0.30 7.27 -7.37
CA HIS A 211 -1.03 6.63 -8.46
C HIS A 211 -0.23 5.41 -8.91
N ALA A 212 -0.74 4.19 -8.63
CA ALA A 212 0.03 2.96 -8.81
C ALA A 212 0.74 2.83 -10.16
N LEU A 213 0.11 3.26 -11.27
CA LEU A 213 0.76 3.22 -12.59
C LEU A 213 1.98 4.15 -12.70
N ASP A 214 1.93 5.36 -12.14
CA ASP A 214 3.07 6.28 -12.20
C ASP A 214 4.14 5.89 -11.17
N ASP A 215 3.74 5.40 -10.00
CA ASP A 215 4.67 4.92 -8.96
C ASP A 215 5.43 3.67 -9.44
N ALA A 216 4.76 2.71 -10.06
CA ALA A 216 5.40 1.55 -10.68
C ALA A 216 6.31 1.95 -11.86
N ARG A 217 5.92 2.95 -12.66
CA ARG A 217 6.77 3.49 -13.74
C ARG A 217 8.05 4.10 -13.18
N VAL A 218 7.91 5.00 -12.20
CA VAL A 218 9.03 5.67 -11.55
C VAL A 218 9.97 4.66 -10.92
N LEU A 219 9.39 3.64 -10.27
CA LEU A 219 10.17 2.54 -9.69
C LEU A 219 10.89 1.73 -10.77
N ALA A 220 10.26 1.41 -11.90
CA ALA A 220 10.90 0.68 -12.99
C ALA A 220 12.09 1.47 -13.60
N GLU A 221 11.88 2.76 -13.84
CA GLU A 221 12.90 3.68 -14.36
C GLU A 221 14.08 3.84 -13.38
N ALA A 222 13.83 3.87 -12.07
CA ALA A 222 14.87 3.94 -11.04
C ALA A 222 15.52 2.58 -10.73
N PHE A 223 14.79 1.48 -10.92
CA PHE A 223 15.29 0.12 -10.69
C PHE A 223 16.30 -0.29 -11.76
N ARG A 224 16.08 0.05 -13.04
CA ARG A 224 17.00 -0.27 -14.14
C ARG A 224 18.46 0.18 -13.88
N PRO A 225 18.76 1.46 -13.56
CA PRO A 225 20.12 1.87 -13.24
C PRO A 225 20.62 1.28 -11.92
N SER A 226 19.76 1.03 -10.92
CA SER A 226 20.12 0.32 -9.68
C SER A 226 20.59 -1.12 -9.96
N LEU A 227 19.88 -1.83 -10.82
CA LEU A 227 20.17 -3.21 -11.23
C LEU A 227 21.50 -3.28 -12.01
N ARG A 228 21.70 -2.37 -12.97
CA ARG A 228 22.96 -2.27 -13.72
C ARG A 228 24.14 -1.91 -12.81
N LEU A 229 23.94 -1.02 -11.84
CA LEU A 229 24.95 -0.69 -10.85
C LEU A 229 25.30 -1.91 -9.98
N ALA A 230 24.30 -2.69 -9.57
CA ALA A 230 24.51 -3.94 -8.85
C ALA A 230 25.32 -4.95 -9.67
N ALA A 231 24.98 -5.13 -10.95
CA ALA A 231 25.71 -6.01 -11.86
C ALA A 231 27.19 -5.59 -12.01
N ARG A 232 27.45 -4.30 -12.28
CA ARG A 232 28.81 -3.75 -12.38
C ARG A 232 29.67 -3.98 -11.16
N HIS A 233 29.08 -3.90 -9.97
CA HIS A 233 29.79 -4.07 -8.71
C HIS A 233 29.77 -5.52 -8.19
N GLY A 234 29.24 -6.48 -8.97
CA GLY A 234 29.14 -7.87 -8.56
C GLY A 234 28.27 -8.08 -7.31
N VAL A 235 27.32 -7.19 -7.07
CA VAL A 235 26.45 -7.21 -5.90
C VAL A 235 25.42 -8.32 -6.07
N ARG A 236 25.32 -9.24 -5.11
CA ARG A 236 24.23 -10.22 -5.09
C ARG A 236 22.91 -9.52 -4.80
N LEU A 237 21.89 -9.72 -5.63
CA LEU A 237 20.57 -9.12 -5.40
C LEU A 237 19.93 -9.61 -4.08
N PRO A 238 19.29 -8.73 -3.29
CA PRO A 238 18.66 -9.09 -2.02
C PRO A 238 17.29 -9.75 -2.24
N LEU A 239 17.30 -10.92 -2.89
CA LEU A 239 16.10 -11.70 -3.18
C LEU A 239 15.59 -12.41 -1.92
N LEU A 240 14.30 -12.26 -1.63
CA LEU A 240 13.61 -12.96 -0.55
C LEU A 240 12.54 -13.89 -1.12
N THR A 241 12.35 -15.05 -0.52
CA THR A 241 11.29 -15.98 -0.90
C THR A 241 9.91 -15.42 -0.55
N CYS A 242 8.97 -15.59 -1.47
CA CYS A 242 7.55 -15.34 -1.25
C CYS A 242 6.91 -16.60 -0.66
N GLN A 243 6.52 -16.54 0.61
CA GLN A 243 5.83 -17.65 1.27
C GLN A 243 4.32 -17.57 0.99
N PRO A 244 3.65 -18.69 0.65
CA PRO A 244 2.19 -18.73 0.55
C PRO A 244 1.53 -18.39 1.89
N LEU A 245 0.47 -17.56 1.88
CA LEU A 245 -0.28 -17.25 3.11
C LEU A 245 -1.03 -18.45 3.70
N SER A 246 -1.21 -19.53 2.95
CA SER A 246 -1.74 -20.79 3.49
C SER A 246 -0.87 -21.36 4.62
N GLU A 247 0.43 -21.04 4.65
CA GLU A 247 1.33 -21.42 5.75
C GLU A 247 1.18 -20.55 7.00
N TRP A 248 0.52 -19.39 6.91
CA TRP A 248 0.20 -18.53 8.06
C TRP A 248 -1.11 -18.92 8.74
N SER A 249 -1.71 -20.04 8.30
CA SER A 249 -3.06 -20.49 8.67
C SER A 249 -3.09 -21.67 9.65
N GLU A 250 -2.00 -21.98 10.36
CA GLU A 250 -2.06 -22.91 11.50
C GLU A 250 -2.17 -22.16 12.84
N GLY A 251 -3.22 -21.36 12.93
CA GLY A 251 -3.80 -20.84 14.18
C GLY A 251 -5.26 -21.25 14.26
N GLY A 252 -5.51 -22.55 14.08
CA GLY A 252 -6.85 -23.14 14.06
C GLY A 252 -7.55 -23.00 15.41
N PHE A 253 -8.79 -22.54 15.33
CA PHE A 253 -9.82 -22.69 16.34
C PHE A 253 -9.85 -24.14 16.88
N GLY A 254 -9.98 -24.26 18.19
CA GLY A 254 -9.67 -25.47 18.94
C GLY A 254 -10.48 -26.72 18.58
N GLY A 255 -9.81 -27.86 18.77
CA GLY A 255 -10.37 -29.21 18.79
C GLY A 255 -9.24 -30.21 18.99
N GLY A 256 -9.10 -30.72 20.22
CA GLY A 256 -7.85 -31.33 20.71
C GLY A 256 -7.49 -32.71 20.15
N GLY A 257 -6.23 -33.10 20.35
CA GLY A 257 -5.81 -34.49 20.13
C GLY A 257 -4.32 -34.74 19.96
N ARG A 258 -3.65 -35.03 21.09
CA ARG A 258 -2.45 -35.89 21.25
C ARG A 258 -1.07 -35.36 20.81
N ARG A 259 -0.24 -35.32 21.86
CA ARG A 259 1.22 -35.15 21.88
C ARG A 259 1.91 -36.21 21.02
N ASP A 260 2.94 -35.81 20.31
CA ASP A 260 4.11 -36.68 20.17
C ASP A 260 5.40 -35.90 20.47
N GLN A 261 6.27 -36.57 21.19
CA GLN A 261 7.47 -36.02 21.84
C GLN A 261 8.70 -36.28 20.97
N GLY A 262 9.56 -35.28 20.82
CA GLY A 262 10.97 -35.54 20.51
C GLY A 262 11.66 -34.48 19.67
N GLY A 263 12.64 -33.78 20.26
CA GLY A 263 13.65 -33.04 19.51
C GLY A 263 13.91 -31.60 19.98
N SER A 264 14.38 -31.44 21.21
CA SER A 264 14.91 -30.17 21.70
C SER A 264 16.15 -29.74 20.90
N GLY A 265 15.99 -28.72 20.05
CA GLY A 265 17.07 -28.05 19.34
C GLY A 265 16.88 -26.53 19.38
N HIS A 266 17.07 -25.94 20.56
CA HIS A 266 17.01 -24.50 20.77
C HIS A 266 18.16 -23.84 20.00
N ARG A 267 17.90 -23.26 18.81
CA ARG A 267 18.84 -22.36 18.14
C ARG A 267 18.40 -20.91 18.39
N PRO A 268 19.17 -20.10 19.13
CA PRO A 268 18.78 -18.73 19.45
C PRO A 268 19.01 -17.82 18.24
N TYR A 269 17.93 -17.36 17.60
CA TYR A 269 18.01 -16.26 16.64
C TYR A 269 18.04 -14.93 17.41
N GLY A 270 19.25 -14.49 17.72
CA GLY A 270 19.51 -13.32 18.55
C GLY A 270 20.92 -12.77 18.35
N ARG A 271 21.37 -12.65 17.10
CA ARG A 271 22.53 -11.83 16.76
C ARG A 271 22.24 -11.04 15.49
N SER A 272 21.70 -9.84 15.67
CA SER A 272 21.80 -8.76 14.70
C SER A 272 23.28 -8.43 14.50
N TRP A 273 23.84 -8.69 13.32
CA TRP A 273 25.21 -8.33 12.97
C TRP A 273 25.26 -6.84 12.57
N ARG A 274 24.94 -5.94 13.51
CA ARG A 274 25.20 -4.49 13.42
C ARG A 274 25.51 -3.92 14.81
N PRO A 275 26.46 -2.97 14.93
CA PRO A 275 26.66 -2.21 16.15
C PRO A 275 25.38 -1.42 16.50
N ALA A 276 25.02 -1.38 17.78
CA ALA A 276 23.88 -0.61 18.26
C ALA A 276 24.07 0.88 17.92
N ARG A 277 23.22 1.45 17.06
CA ARG A 277 23.18 2.90 16.81
C ARG A 277 22.72 3.59 18.10
N LYS A 278 23.40 4.67 18.51
CA LYS A 278 22.88 5.56 19.57
C LYS A 278 21.64 6.26 19.02
N ARG A 279 20.48 5.96 19.60
CA ARG A 279 19.20 6.57 19.23
C ARG A 279 19.22 8.05 19.60
N PRO A 280 18.73 8.96 18.74
CA PRO A 280 18.62 10.37 19.08
C PRO A 280 17.69 10.55 20.28
N ALA A 281 18.01 11.50 21.15
CA ALA A 281 17.12 11.85 22.26
C ALA A 281 15.87 12.51 21.68
N CYS A 282 14.68 12.02 22.06
CA CYS A 282 13.43 12.67 21.71
C CYS A 282 13.39 14.07 22.38
N PRO A 283 13.17 15.16 21.63
CA PRO A 283 13.22 16.52 22.17
C PRO A 283 11.98 16.90 22.99
N TYR A 284 10.93 16.06 22.97
CA TYR A 284 9.65 16.31 23.62
C TYR A 284 9.49 15.49 24.90
N PRO A 285 8.90 16.06 25.97
CA PRO A 285 8.58 15.30 27.18
C PRO A 285 7.46 14.28 26.90
N ASN A 286 7.45 13.17 27.63
CA ASN A 286 6.40 12.15 27.46
C ASN A 286 5.05 12.66 28.00
N PRO A 287 4.02 12.85 27.15
CA PRO A 287 2.74 13.41 27.55
C PRO A 287 1.85 12.41 28.31
N GLY A 288 2.21 11.12 28.35
CA GLY A 288 1.45 10.10 29.07
C GLY A 288 1.12 8.88 28.22
N ARG A 289 0.11 8.12 28.64
CA ARG A 289 -0.35 6.92 27.93
C ARG A 289 -1.18 7.28 26.71
N TYR A 290 -1.09 6.43 25.70
CA TYR A 290 -2.02 6.49 24.58
C TYR A 290 -3.44 6.16 25.05
N GLU A 291 -4.43 6.95 24.64
CA GLU A 291 -5.83 6.64 24.86
C GLU A 291 -6.40 5.97 23.60
N PRO A 292 -6.99 4.76 23.70
CA PRO A 292 -7.58 4.09 22.55
C PRO A 292 -8.59 4.97 21.81
N GLY A 293 -8.40 5.17 20.50
CA GLY A 293 -9.23 6.06 19.67
C GLY A 293 -8.78 7.53 19.67
N GLY A 294 -7.77 7.89 20.47
CA GLY A 294 -7.12 9.19 20.43
C GLY A 294 -5.99 9.28 19.39
N ARG A 295 -5.37 10.47 19.30
CA ARG A 295 -4.19 10.74 18.48
C ARG A 295 -2.90 10.40 19.24
N LEU A 296 -1.84 10.08 18.51
CA LEU A 296 -0.50 10.10 19.10
C LEU A 296 -0.08 11.54 19.36
N VAL A 297 0.75 11.73 20.37
CA VAL A 297 1.29 13.05 20.72
C VAL A 297 2.81 12.95 20.73
N GLN A 298 3.49 13.95 20.16
CA GLN A 298 4.93 14.04 20.20
C GLN A 298 5.47 13.88 21.63
N GLY A 299 6.54 13.10 21.78
CA GLY A 299 7.13 12.71 23.06
C GLY A 299 6.63 11.37 23.62
N MET A 300 5.52 10.82 23.09
CA MET A 300 5.03 9.50 23.53
C MET A 300 6.09 8.42 23.34
N ARG A 301 6.19 7.52 24.33
CA ARG A 301 7.17 6.44 24.38
C ARG A 301 6.58 5.16 23.79
N VAL A 302 7.09 4.74 22.64
CA VAL A 302 6.59 3.58 21.89
C VAL A 302 7.58 2.43 21.97
N ALA A 303 7.09 1.22 22.29
CA ALA A 303 7.88 0.00 22.19
C ALA A 303 7.32 -0.89 21.07
N ILE A 304 8.20 -1.57 20.33
CA ILE A 304 7.81 -2.52 19.26
C ILE A 304 8.19 -3.93 19.69
N SER A 305 7.28 -4.89 19.50
CA SER A 305 7.43 -6.30 19.85
C SER A 305 6.96 -7.22 18.73
N GLY A 306 7.52 -8.44 18.69
CA GLY A 306 7.17 -9.45 17.69
C GLY A 306 7.80 -9.22 16.32
N ASP A 307 7.46 -10.11 15.39
CA ASP A 307 7.77 -9.96 13.98
C ASP A 307 6.81 -8.93 13.37
N THR A 308 7.39 -7.90 12.75
CA THR A 308 6.64 -6.83 12.11
C THR A 308 6.56 -7.09 10.60
N SER A 309 5.42 -6.79 9.98
CA SER A 309 5.24 -6.86 8.54
C SER A 309 6.03 -5.78 7.80
N VAL A 310 6.29 -4.64 8.45
CA VAL A 310 7.21 -3.59 8.02
C VAL A 310 8.55 -3.81 8.71
N ASP A 311 9.65 -3.49 8.01
CA ASP A 311 10.99 -3.54 8.61
C ASP A 311 11.01 -2.70 9.91
N ARG A 312 11.50 -3.31 10.99
CA ARG A 312 11.50 -2.68 12.32
C ARG A 312 12.24 -1.34 12.30
N GLU A 313 13.35 -1.22 11.56
CA GLU A 313 14.08 0.05 11.47
C GLU A 313 13.21 1.13 10.81
N LEU A 314 12.42 0.79 9.79
CA LEU A 314 11.53 1.74 9.12
C LEU A 314 10.38 2.22 10.02
N LEU A 315 9.80 1.32 10.82
CA LEU A 315 8.81 1.71 11.84
C LEU A 315 9.43 2.60 12.92
N GLU A 316 10.66 2.28 13.35
CA GLU A 316 11.39 3.11 14.32
C GLU A 316 11.73 4.50 13.74
N ASP A 317 12.15 4.56 12.48
CA ASP A 317 12.47 5.81 11.78
C ASP A 317 11.23 6.69 11.60
N ARG A 318 10.11 6.13 11.11
CA ARG A 318 8.84 6.89 10.95
C ARG A 318 8.29 7.41 12.27
N ALA A 319 8.37 6.62 13.33
CA ALA A 319 7.96 7.05 14.66
C ALA A 319 8.87 8.17 15.20
N THR A 320 10.18 8.09 14.94
CA THR A 320 11.14 9.12 15.33
C THR A 320 10.90 10.42 14.54
N GLU A 321 10.65 10.34 13.23
CA GLU A 321 10.30 11.48 12.37
C GLU A 321 9.00 12.16 12.82
N ALA A 322 8.02 11.38 13.26
CA ALA A 322 6.77 11.89 13.84
C ALA A 322 6.93 12.47 15.26
N GLY A 323 8.16 12.53 15.80
CA GLY A 323 8.45 13.12 17.11
C GLY A 323 8.16 12.20 18.30
N LEU A 324 8.05 10.89 18.09
CA LEU A 324 7.87 9.89 19.15
C LEU A 324 9.21 9.34 19.65
N HIS A 325 9.19 8.69 20.82
CA HIS A 325 10.37 8.10 21.44
C HIS A 325 10.33 6.56 21.37
N ILE A 326 11.19 5.96 20.56
CA ILE A 326 11.34 4.50 20.49
C ILE A 326 12.09 3.92 21.68
N ALA A 327 11.38 3.17 22.52
CA ALA A 327 11.90 2.44 23.67
C ALA A 327 12.35 1.02 23.29
N SER A 328 13.52 0.60 23.78
CA SER A 328 14.01 -0.78 23.64
C SER A 328 13.34 -1.76 24.60
N GLN A 329 12.70 -1.24 25.66
CA GLN A 329 12.06 -2.00 26.73
C GLN A 329 10.71 -1.36 27.10
N VAL A 330 9.78 -2.19 27.58
CA VAL A 330 8.52 -1.73 28.15
C VAL A 330 8.70 -1.42 29.63
N SER A 331 8.23 -0.25 30.07
CA SER A 331 8.22 0.18 31.47
C SER A 331 6.89 0.89 31.79
N ARG A 332 6.71 1.35 33.03
CA ARG A 332 5.54 2.14 33.46
C ARG A 332 5.37 3.46 32.68
N LEU A 333 6.44 3.95 32.05
CA LEU A 333 6.43 5.16 31.25
C LEU A 333 6.17 4.88 29.76
N THR A 334 6.04 3.62 29.34
CA THR A 334 5.71 3.29 27.95
C THR A 334 4.28 3.71 27.66
N SER A 335 4.12 4.59 26.68
CA SER A 335 2.83 5.13 26.26
C SER A 335 2.03 4.13 25.43
N LEU A 336 2.72 3.34 24.61
CA LEU A 336 2.12 2.43 23.63
C LEU A 336 3.05 1.25 23.33
N LEU A 337 2.48 0.04 23.21
CA LEU A 337 3.14 -1.13 22.64
C LEU A 337 2.58 -1.39 21.24
N VAL A 338 3.46 -1.60 20.26
CA VAL A 338 3.12 -1.99 18.90
C VAL A 338 3.48 -3.47 18.72
N THR A 339 2.48 -4.32 18.45
CA THR A 339 2.67 -5.75 18.17
C THR A 339 1.47 -6.29 17.39
N ASN A 340 1.71 -7.14 16.40
CA ASN A 340 0.65 -7.87 15.69
C ASN A 340 0.16 -9.11 16.45
N ASP A 341 0.88 -9.49 17.51
CA ASP A 341 0.53 -10.60 18.40
C ASP A 341 0.49 -10.08 19.86
N PRO A 342 -0.67 -9.62 20.34
CA PRO A 342 -0.85 -9.09 21.69
C PRO A 342 -0.91 -10.17 22.79
N ASP A 343 -1.04 -11.45 22.40
CA ASP A 343 -1.11 -12.59 23.32
C ASP A 343 0.22 -13.36 23.40
N SER A 344 1.23 -12.97 22.62
CA SER A 344 2.54 -13.63 22.63
C SER A 344 3.21 -13.57 24.01
N LEU A 345 3.98 -14.61 24.35
CA LEU A 345 4.75 -14.68 25.59
C LEU A 345 6.08 -13.92 25.56
N THR A 346 6.24 -12.95 24.66
CA THR A 346 7.46 -12.12 24.64
C THR A 346 7.55 -11.25 25.89
N SER A 347 8.77 -11.00 26.37
CA SER A 347 8.99 -10.21 27.59
C SER A 347 8.44 -8.77 27.52
N LYS A 348 8.17 -8.24 26.32
CA LYS A 348 7.58 -6.91 26.12
C LYS A 348 6.06 -6.95 26.25
N VAL A 349 5.40 -7.95 25.67
CA VAL A 349 3.94 -8.15 25.79
C VAL A 349 3.55 -8.44 27.23
N VAL A 350 4.26 -9.37 27.90
CA VAL A 350 4.02 -9.68 29.32
C VAL A 350 4.18 -8.45 30.21
N LYS A 351 5.21 -7.62 29.97
CA LYS A 351 5.42 -6.37 30.72
C LYS A 351 4.37 -5.30 30.38
N ALA A 352 3.91 -5.22 29.14
CA ALA A 352 2.86 -4.28 28.77
C ALA A 352 1.55 -4.62 29.48
N GLN A 353 1.18 -5.90 29.52
CA GLN A 353 0.01 -6.38 30.28
C GLN A 353 0.16 -6.05 31.78
N ALA A 354 1.31 -6.38 32.38
CA ALA A 354 1.56 -6.10 33.80
C ALA A 354 1.55 -4.59 34.16
N HIS A 355 1.84 -3.72 33.19
CA HIS A 355 1.81 -2.27 33.37
C HIS A 355 0.51 -1.63 32.89
N GLY A 356 -0.43 -2.37 32.32
CA GLY A 356 -1.63 -1.79 31.68
C GLY A 356 -1.28 -0.86 30.52
N THR A 357 -0.21 -1.16 29.78
CA THR A 357 0.20 -0.40 28.60
C THR A 357 -0.72 -0.72 27.43
N PRO A 358 -1.35 0.29 26.80
CA PRO A 358 -2.16 0.09 25.60
C PRO A 358 -1.37 -0.61 24.51
N VAL A 359 -2.04 -1.51 23.79
CA VAL A 359 -1.47 -2.28 22.69
C VAL A 359 -2.21 -1.93 21.41
N VAL A 360 -1.46 -1.63 20.35
CA VAL A 360 -2.00 -1.49 19.00
C VAL A 360 -1.25 -2.42 18.07
N ASP A 361 -1.92 -2.85 17.02
CA ASP A 361 -1.24 -3.53 15.93
C ASP A 361 -0.42 -2.55 15.07
N GLU A 362 0.46 -3.11 14.25
CA GLU A 362 1.36 -2.33 13.42
C GLU A 362 0.64 -1.47 12.38
N ALA A 363 -0.49 -1.96 11.85
CA ALA A 363 -1.27 -1.25 10.86
C ALA A 363 -1.95 -0.01 11.48
N ALA A 364 -2.58 -0.17 12.65
CA ALA A 364 -3.14 0.92 13.44
C ALA A 364 -2.06 1.92 13.85
N PHE A 365 -0.88 1.43 14.25
CA PHE A 365 0.25 2.32 14.54
C PHE A 365 0.68 3.11 13.30
N GLY A 366 0.75 2.47 12.13
CA GLY A 366 1.06 3.13 10.86
C GLY A 366 0.08 4.26 10.51
N GLN A 367 -1.21 4.08 10.79
CA GLN A 367 -2.24 5.11 10.60
C GLN A 367 -2.10 6.25 11.61
N LEU A 368 -1.88 5.91 12.89
CA LEU A 368 -1.68 6.91 13.94
C LEU A 368 -0.43 7.78 13.70
N LEU A 369 0.58 7.26 12.99
CA LEU A 369 1.76 8.02 12.60
C LEU A 369 1.49 9.10 11.55
N LEU A 370 0.37 9.03 10.82
CA LEU A 370 0.01 10.04 9.82
C LEU A 370 -0.52 11.33 10.46
N ASP A 371 -1.01 11.25 11.71
CA ASP A 371 -1.64 12.37 12.40
C ASP A 371 -1.19 12.48 13.87
N VAL A 372 0.10 12.72 14.07
CA VAL A 372 0.68 12.95 15.39
C VAL A 372 0.50 14.40 15.81
N ALA A 373 -0.18 14.61 16.94
CA ALA A 373 -0.37 15.92 17.53
C ALA A 373 0.96 16.48 18.09
N PRO A 374 1.20 17.80 17.96
CA PRO A 374 2.39 18.43 18.52
C PRO A 374 2.42 18.32 20.05
N ALA A 375 3.62 18.39 20.63
CA ALA A 375 3.78 18.29 22.07
C ALA A 375 3.05 19.45 22.79
N PRO A 376 2.35 19.20 23.91
CA PRO A 376 1.71 20.27 24.67
C PRO A 376 2.77 21.29 25.13
N GLY A 377 2.66 22.52 24.62
CA GLY A 377 3.59 23.62 24.92
C GLY A 377 4.53 24.05 23.78
N SER A 378 4.44 23.47 22.57
CA SER A 378 5.27 23.86 21.42
C SER A 378 4.63 24.89 20.46
N GLY A 379 3.59 25.60 20.91
CA GLY A 379 3.01 26.74 20.19
C GLY A 379 3.70 28.04 20.56
N GLY A 380 4.62 28.49 19.71
CA GLY A 380 5.21 29.83 19.71
C GLY A 380 5.23 30.38 18.31
#